data_AF-A0A0Q9SS97-F1
#
_entry.id   AF-A0A0Q9SS97-F1
#
_cell.length_a   1.000
_cell.length_b   1.000
_cell.length_c   1.000
_cell.angle_alpha   90.00
_cell.angle_beta   90.00
_cell.angle_gamma   90.00
#
_symmetry.space_group_name_H-M   'P 1'
#
loop_
_entity.id
_entity.type
_entity.pdbx_description
1 polymer ?
#
loop_
_entity_poly.entity_id
_entity_poly.type
_entity_poly.pdbx_seq_one_letter_code
_entity_poly.pdbx_strand_id
1 'polypeptide(L)'
;MHKSYVVNFYTHLVGKYAEEVFELFVEHIVEEAARATNRKAYQKVCQIIRQLIKANGSVHAEKLIQQFRLVYPNRHAFMDELQMIKS
;
A
#
# COMPACT_ATOMS: atom_id res chain seq x y z
N MET A 1 -15.44 33.10 16.14
CA MET A 1 -15.44 32.80 14.69
C MET A 1 -14.44 31.69 14.38
N HIS A 2 -14.70 30.89 13.34
CA HIS A 2 -13.79 29.94 12.65
C HIS A 2 -13.82 28.42 12.93
N LYS A 3 -14.62 27.88 13.86
CA LYS A 3 -14.68 26.40 14.02
C LYS A 3 -15.38 25.66 12.86
N SER A 4 -16.29 26.33 12.15
CA SER A 4 -17.03 25.73 11.02
C SER A 4 -16.17 25.49 9.77
N TYR A 5 -15.06 26.20 9.60
CA TYR A 5 -14.15 25.97 8.47
C TYR A 5 -13.47 24.61 8.56
N VAL A 6 -13.12 24.15 9.76
CA VAL A 6 -12.52 22.82 9.93
C VAL A 6 -13.46 21.75 9.39
N VAL A 7 -14.76 21.80 9.72
CA VAL A 7 -15.75 20.81 9.24
C VAL A 7 -16.03 20.92 7.73
N ASN A 8 -15.83 22.08 7.11
CA ASN A 8 -16.03 22.21 5.66
C ASN A 8 -14.78 21.84 4.85
N PHE A 9 -13.59 21.93 5.44
CA PHE A 9 -12.32 21.72 4.74
C PHE A 9 -11.54 20.49 5.21
N TYR A 10 -11.95 19.82 6.30
CA TYR A 10 -11.24 18.64 6.81
C TYR A 10 -11.17 17.51 5.78
N THR A 11 -12.17 17.35 4.91
CA THR A 11 -12.17 16.34 3.85
C THR A 11 -11.03 16.57 2.85
N HIS A 12 -10.76 17.82 2.51
CA HIS A 12 -9.64 18.21 1.65
C HIS A 12 -8.29 18.07 2.37
N LEU A 13 -8.22 18.37 3.66
CA LEU A 13 -7.02 18.18 4.48
C LEU A 13 -6.70 16.69 4.67
N VAL A 14 -7.70 15.89 5.06
CA VAL A 14 -7.58 14.44 5.24
C VAL A 14 -7.21 13.78 3.91
N GLY A 15 -7.80 14.19 2.78
CA GLY A 15 -7.40 13.69 1.46
C GLY A 15 -5.94 14.01 1.12
N LYS A 16 -5.48 15.24 1.39
CA LYS A 16 -4.10 15.65 1.11
C LYS A 16 -3.08 14.91 1.97
N TYR A 17 -3.33 14.79 3.28
CA TYR A 17 -2.45 14.04 4.18
C TYR A 17 -2.55 12.52 3.97
N ALA A 18 -3.72 12.01 3.55
CA ALA A 18 -3.86 10.61 3.18
C ALA A 18 -2.98 10.26 1.98
N GLU A 19 -2.90 11.13 0.97
CA GLU A 19 -2.05 10.88 -0.19
C GLU A 19 -0.56 10.86 0.18
N GLU A 20 -0.08 11.82 0.97
CA GLU A 20 1.31 11.82 1.48
C GLU A 20 1.62 10.55 2.29
N VAL A 21 0.67 10.10 3.11
CA VAL A 21 0.80 8.84 3.87
C VAL A 21 0.84 7.64 2.91
N PHE A 22 0.01 7.61 1.87
CA PHE A 22 0.01 6.52 0.89
C PHE A 22 1.31 6.48 0.09
N GLU A 23 1.89 7.63 -0.25
CA GLU A 23 3.21 7.70 -0.89
C GLU A 23 4.29 7.06 -0.01
N LEU A 24 4.31 7.36 1.29
CA LEU A 24 5.24 6.73 2.25
C LEU A 24 5.02 5.22 2.37
N PHE A 25 3.76 4.76 2.38
CA PHE A 25 3.45 3.33 2.33
C PHE A 25 4.00 2.71 1.05
N VAL A 26 3.79 3.34 -0.11
CA VAL A 26 4.23 2.85 -1.42
C VAL A 26 5.75 2.71 -1.45
N GLU A 27 6.48 3.75 -1.07
CA GLU A 27 7.94 3.74 -1.02
C GLU A 27 8.45 2.61 -0.11
N HIS A 28 7.91 2.51 1.11
CA HIS A 28 8.30 1.46 2.05
C HIS A 28 8.01 0.04 1.52
N ILE A 29 6.84 -0.17 0.91
CA ILE A 29 6.44 -1.46 0.33
C ILE A 29 7.38 -1.84 -0.82
N VAL A 30 7.72 -0.90 -1.70
CA VAL A 30 8.63 -1.13 -2.84
C VAL A 30 10.02 -1.53 -2.36
N GLU A 31 10.56 -0.82 -1.36
CA GLU A 31 11.86 -1.17 -0.78
C GLU A 31 11.87 -2.56 -0.13
N GLU A 32 10.86 -2.86 0.69
CA GLU A 32 10.75 -4.17 1.34
C GLU A 32 10.62 -5.30 0.31
N ALA A 33 9.86 -5.08 -0.77
CA ALA A 33 9.74 -6.04 -1.87
C ALA A 33 11.06 -6.24 -2.62
N ALA A 34 11.83 -5.18 -2.84
CA ALA A 34 13.15 -5.26 -3.47
C ALA A 34 14.13 -6.09 -2.62
N ARG A 35 14.14 -5.88 -1.30
CA ARG A 35 15.00 -6.60 -0.34
C ARG A 35 14.53 -8.03 -0.03
N ALA A 36 13.26 -8.36 -0.28
CA ALA A 36 12.69 -9.66 0.06
C ALA A 36 13.23 -10.79 -0.84
N THR A 37 13.78 -11.83 -0.22
CA THR A 37 14.35 -13.00 -0.92
C THR A 37 13.74 -14.33 -0.51
N ASN A 38 12.84 -14.33 0.48
CA ASN A 38 12.24 -15.54 1.03
C ASN A 38 10.76 -15.33 1.38
N ARG A 39 10.05 -16.44 1.60
CA ARG A 39 8.61 -16.43 1.85
C ARG A 39 8.20 -15.59 3.05
N LYS A 40 8.98 -15.60 4.13
CA LYS A 40 8.70 -14.79 5.33
C LYS A 40 8.80 -13.29 5.03
N ALA A 41 9.78 -12.88 4.23
CA ALA A 41 9.89 -11.50 3.76
C ALA A 41 8.73 -11.10 2.84
N TYR A 42 8.30 -11.98 1.92
CA TYR A 42 7.12 -11.74 1.09
C TYR A 42 5.83 -11.59 1.90
N GLN A 43 5.65 -12.41 2.94
CA GLN A 43 4.51 -12.27 3.87
C GLN A 43 4.51 -10.92 4.58
N LYS A 44 5.68 -10.43 4.99
CA LYS A 44 5.83 -9.08 5.58
C LYS A 44 5.41 -8.00 4.59
N VAL A 45 5.87 -8.06 3.34
CA VAL A 45 5.45 -7.14 2.28
C VAL A 45 3.92 -7.16 2.11
N CYS A 46 3.32 -8.34 1.99
CA CYS A 46 1.87 -8.50 1.84
C CYS A 46 1.08 -8.01 3.07
N GLN A 47 1.67 -8.09 4.28
CA GLN A 47 1.08 -7.53 5.49
C GLN A 47 1.02 -6.01 5.44
N ILE A 48 2.07 -5.35 4.94
CA ILE A 48 2.11 -3.88 4.80
C ILE A 48 1.11 -3.44 3.71
N ILE A 49 1.00 -4.17 2.60
CA ILE A 49 -0.03 -3.91 1.57
C ILE A 49 -1.44 -3.99 2.17
N ARG A 50 -1.72 -4.99 3.03
CA ARG A 50 -3.01 -5.08 3.74
C ARG A 50 -3.25 -3.91 4.71
N GLN A 51 -2.20 -3.34 5.29
CA GLN A 51 -2.33 -2.14 6.13
C GLN A 51 -2.67 -0.91 5.28
N LEU A 52 -2.08 -0.75 4.10
CA LEU A 52 -2.43 0.30 3.15
C LEU A 52 -3.92 0.21 2.73
N ILE A 53 -4.41 -1.00 2.42
CA ILE A 53 -5.85 -1.22 2.12
C ILE A 53 -6.72 -0.78 3.31
N LYS A 54 -6.36 -1.17 4.54
CA LYS A 54 -7.09 -0.76 5.76
C LYS A 54 -7.07 0.75 6.00
N ALA A 55 -6.08 1.46 5.46
CA ALA A 55 -6.00 2.92 5.50
C ALA A 55 -6.78 3.60 4.36
N ASN A 56 -7.66 2.87 3.65
CA ASN A 56 -8.39 3.30 2.45
C ASN A 56 -7.49 3.58 1.22
N GLY A 57 -6.28 3.02 1.18
CA GLY A 57 -5.34 3.13 0.05
C GLY A 57 -5.47 2.02 -1.00
N SER A 58 -6.68 1.46 -1.21
CA SER A 58 -6.87 0.27 -2.07
C SER A 58 -6.40 0.49 -3.52
N VAL A 59 -6.58 1.69 -4.07
CA VAL A 59 -6.12 2.02 -5.43
C VAL A 59 -4.60 1.93 -5.55
N HIS A 60 -3.87 2.43 -4.55
CA HIS A 60 -2.40 2.33 -4.51
C HIS A 60 -1.94 0.89 -4.29
N ALA A 61 -2.65 0.14 -3.44
CA ALA A 61 -2.37 -1.27 -3.20
C ALA A 61 -2.55 -2.13 -4.47
N GLU A 62 -3.62 -1.94 -5.23
CA GLU A 62 -3.86 -2.66 -6.49
C GLU A 62 -2.78 -2.37 -7.53
N LYS A 63 -2.39 -1.09 -7.68
CA LYS A 63 -1.28 -0.69 -8.56
C LYS A 63 0.02 -1.39 -8.18
N LEU A 64 0.35 -1.45 -6.89
CA LEU A 64 1.55 -2.15 -6.40
C LEU A 64 1.49 -3.65 -6.66
N ILE A 65 0.35 -4.30 -6.42
CA ILE A 65 0.18 -5.74 -6.69
C ILE A 65 0.40 -6.03 -8.18
N GLN A 66 -0.18 -5.22 -9.07
CA GLN A 66 0.03 -5.37 -10.52
C GLN A 66 1.49 -5.14 -10.91
N GLN A 67 2.11 -4.07 -10.40
CA GLN A 67 3.52 -3.77 -10.63
C GLN A 67 4.42 -4.92 -10.17
N PHE A 68 4.21 -5.47 -8.98
CA PHE A 68 5.01 -6.59 -8.48
C PHE A 68 4.82 -7.86 -9.29
N ARG A 69 3.62 -8.12 -9.81
CA ARG A 69 3.39 -9.24 -10.74
C ARG A 69 4.23 -9.10 -12.02
N LEU A 70 4.41 -7.87 -12.51
CA LEU A 70 5.21 -7.58 -13.71
C LEU A 70 6.72 -7.57 -13.44
N VAL A 71 7.16 -7.00 -12.31
CA VAL A 71 8.59 -6.83 -11.98
C VAL A 71 9.21 -8.13 -11.48
N TYR A 72 8.43 -8.99 -10.83
CA TYR A 72 8.92 -10.21 -10.18
C TYR A 72 8.30 -11.52 -10.71
N PRO A 73 8.19 -11.75 -12.03
CA PRO A 73 7.45 -12.87 -12.61
C PRO A 73 7.96 -14.24 -12.12
N ASN A 74 9.25 -14.35 -11.83
CA ASN A 74 9.90 -15.60 -11.42
C ASN A 74 9.90 -15.83 -9.89
N ARG A 75 9.32 -14.92 -9.09
CA ARG A 75 9.20 -15.08 -7.63
C ARG A 75 7.87 -15.78 -7.30
N HIS A 76 7.74 -17.05 -7.66
CA HIS A 76 6.48 -17.82 -7.50
C HIS A 76 5.89 -17.74 -6.09
N ALA A 77 6.71 -17.94 -5.05
CA ALA A 77 6.24 -17.82 -3.66
C ALA A 77 5.74 -16.41 -3.32
N PHE A 78 6.26 -15.36 -3.96
CA PHE A 78 5.72 -14.01 -3.78
C PHE A 78 4.37 -13.86 -4.49
N MET A 79 4.22 -14.42 -5.70
CA MET A 79 2.95 -14.41 -6.44
C MET A 79 1.82 -15.10 -5.67
N ASP A 80 2.13 -16.24 -5.04
CA ASP A 80 1.17 -16.96 -4.19
C ASP A 80 0.69 -16.05 -3.04
N GLU A 81 1.61 -15.40 -2.33
CA GLU A 81 1.28 -14.49 -1.23
C GLU A 81 0.47 -13.26 -1.71
N LEU A 82 0.81 -12.70 -2.88
CA LEU A 82 0.06 -11.59 -3.50
C LEU A 82 -1.37 -12.00 -3.90
N GLN A 83 -1.59 -13.25 -4.32
CA GLN A 83 -2.92 -13.76 -4.67
C GLN A 83 -3.84 -13.92 -3.45
N MET A 84 -3.26 -14.06 -2.25
CA MET A 84 -4.03 -14.16 -1.00
C MET A 84 -4.53 -12.81 -0.47
N ILE A 85 -4.11 -11.70 -1.07
CA ILE A 85 -4.58 -10.37 -0.68
C ILE A 85 -5.99 -10.15 -1.24
N LYS A 86 -6.94 -9.88 -0.35
CA LYS A 86 -8.29 -9.44 -0.71
C LYS A 86 -8.32 -7.91 -0.68
N SER A 87 -8.62 -7.31 -1.82
CA SER A 87 -8.97 -5.89 -2.01
C SER A 87 -10.43 -5.63 -1.63
#